data_AF-A0A380JMJ1-F1
#
_entry.id   AF-A0A380JMJ1-F1
#
_cell.length_a   1.000
_cell.length_b   1.000
_cell.length_c   1.000
_cell.angle_alpha   90.00
_cell.angle_beta   90.00
_cell.angle_gamma   90.00
#
_symmetry.space_group_name_H-M   'P 1'
#
loop_
_entity.id
_entity.type
_entity.pdbx_description
1 polymer ?
#
loop_
_entity_poly.entity_id
_entity_poly.type
_entity_poly.pdbx_seq_one_letter_code
_entity_poly.pdbx_strand_id
1 'polypeptide(L)'
;MKLTTLGSWGAYPYQDAGTTAYLVTGHDGFQLLMDAGSRSLNELEKEINPLDLDAVMISHYHPDHVADLGVLRHYYQLYPKHLGKPRLLPIYGHDKDEAEFAKLTLPGVSKGIAYRVDGVEALGPFDITFIKTVHPVVCYAFRIVERATGQVLVFTGDTGYFEELADFAAEADVFLADVYLYEGNEHHMAHLTSKEAGQLASRAKVKRLVLTHMPPLPPEGIDPKRHLEVLRQQAQGYAGQIPVDLALPHRSWDLGSLSQ
;
A
#
# COMPACT_ATOMS: atom_id res chain seq x y z
N MET A 1 2.73 14.93 4.35
CA MET A 1 2.74 13.47 4.12
C MET A 1 3.67 13.11 2.96
N LYS A 2 4.52 12.09 3.13
CA LYS A 2 5.35 11.49 2.08
C LYS A 2 5.05 10.00 1.96
N LEU A 3 4.88 9.50 0.74
CA LEU A 3 4.78 8.07 0.43
C LEU A 3 6.11 7.59 -0.16
N THR A 4 6.65 6.48 0.33
CA THR A 4 7.84 5.81 -0.22
C THR A 4 7.52 4.35 -0.52
N THR A 5 7.88 3.87 -1.71
CA THR A 5 7.74 2.46 -2.07
C THR A 5 8.87 1.63 -1.49
N LEU A 6 8.55 0.56 -0.78
CA LEU A 6 9.51 -0.46 -0.35
C LEU A 6 9.45 -1.68 -1.27
N GLY A 7 8.23 -2.11 -1.61
CA GLY A 7 7.99 -3.16 -2.60
C GLY A 7 6.64 -2.97 -3.28
N SER A 8 6.53 -3.49 -4.50
CA SER A 8 5.38 -3.20 -5.38
C SER A 8 5.04 -4.34 -6.32
N TRP A 9 5.71 -5.49 -6.21
CA TRP A 9 5.30 -6.68 -6.91
C TRP A 9 4.05 -7.27 -6.29
N GLY A 10 3.10 -7.67 -7.14
CA GLY A 10 2.00 -8.53 -6.74
C GLY A 10 2.41 -10.00 -6.70
N ALA A 11 1.76 -10.77 -5.83
CA ALA A 11 1.86 -12.22 -5.66
C ALA A 11 3.21 -12.77 -5.17
N TYR A 12 4.34 -12.36 -5.72
CA TYR A 12 5.67 -12.88 -5.33
C TYR A 12 6.82 -11.92 -5.65
N PRO A 13 7.92 -11.95 -4.87
CA PRO A 13 9.08 -11.11 -5.12
C PRO A 13 9.81 -11.53 -6.40
N TYR A 14 10.43 -10.58 -7.09
CA TYR A 14 11.06 -10.81 -8.38
C TYR A 14 12.24 -9.87 -8.63
N GLN A 15 13.31 -10.39 -9.26
CA GLN A 15 14.51 -9.65 -9.65
C GLN A 15 15.01 -8.65 -8.59
N ASP A 16 15.30 -9.13 -7.39
CA ASP A 16 15.84 -8.33 -6.28
C ASP A 16 14.89 -7.24 -5.73
N ALA A 17 13.61 -7.26 -6.08
CA ALA A 17 12.59 -6.38 -5.54
C ALA A 17 11.50 -7.16 -4.78
N GLY A 18 10.96 -6.50 -3.75
CA GLY A 18 9.98 -7.06 -2.83
C GLY A 18 8.53 -6.94 -3.31
N THR A 19 7.64 -7.60 -2.59
CA THR A 19 6.19 -7.46 -2.78
C THR A 19 5.64 -6.28 -1.98
N THR A 20 4.35 -5.98 -2.18
CA THR A 20 3.61 -4.86 -1.59
C THR A 20 4.05 -4.46 -0.18
N ALA A 21 4.64 -3.26 -0.08
CA ALA A 21 4.92 -2.57 1.18
C ALA A 21 5.26 -1.09 0.91
N TYR A 22 4.72 -0.18 1.71
CA TYR A 22 4.97 1.25 1.57
C TYR A 22 5.16 1.92 2.92
N LEU A 23 6.08 2.88 2.97
CA LEU A 23 6.27 3.74 4.14
C LEU A 23 5.53 5.06 3.90
N VAL A 24 4.65 5.43 4.83
CA VAL A 24 4.00 6.74 4.89
C VAL A 24 4.61 7.53 6.05
N THR A 25 5.23 8.65 5.73
CA THR A 25 5.80 9.57 6.71
C THR A 25 4.90 10.80 6.86
N GLY A 26 4.37 11.03 8.06
CA GLY A 26 3.64 12.24 8.43
C GLY A 26 4.53 13.48 8.38
N HIS A 27 3.94 14.66 8.19
CA HIS A 27 4.67 15.94 8.24
C HIS A 27 5.34 16.19 9.60
N ASP A 28 4.83 15.55 10.67
CA ASP A 28 5.36 15.58 12.04
C ASP A 28 6.40 14.47 12.30
N GLY A 29 6.73 13.66 11.29
CA GLY A 29 7.68 12.57 11.37
C GLY A 29 7.09 11.20 11.72
N PHE A 30 5.77 11.08 11.90
CA PHE A 30 5.12 9.79 12.19
C PHE A 30 5.38 8.76 11.08
N GLN A 31 5.80 7.54 11.43
CA GLN A 31 6.16 6.49 10.48
C GLN A 31 5.13 5.36 10.47
N LEU A 32 4.32 5.28 9.40
CA LEU A 32 3.33 4.23 9.19
C LEU A 32 3.79 3.29 8.06
N LEU A 33 3.94 2.00 8.36
CA LEU A 33 4.14 0.97 7.34
C LEU A 33 2.77 0.44 6.87
N MET A 34 2.49 0.52 5.57
CA MET A 34 1.32 -0.11 4.95
C MET A 34 1.74 -1.40 4.25
N ASP A 35 1.17 -2.52 4.71
CA ASP A 35 1.58 -3.88 4.37
C ASP A 35 3.07 -4.17 4.63
N ALA A 36 3.43 -5.44 4.75
CA ALA A 36 4.76 -5.93 5.08
C ALA A 36 5.10 -7.16 4.23
N GLY A 37 5.04 -6.99 2.90
CA GLY A 37 5.40 -8.00 1.92
C GLY A 37 6.86 -8.46 1.99
N SER A 38 7.21 -9.42 1.13
CA SER A 38 8.54 -10.02 1.06
C SER A 38 9.59 -8.95 0.83
N ARG A 39 10.71 -9.01 1.57
CA ARG A 39 11.85 -8.08 1.50
C ARG A 39 11.57 -6.67 2.05
N SER A 40 10.35 -6.37 2.48
CA SER A 40 10.00 -5.04 2.99
C SER A 40 10.85 -4.61 4.19
N LEU A 41 11.30 -5.52 5.06
CA LEU A 41 12.16 -5.18 6.20
C LEU A 41 13.53 -4.65 5.74
N ASN A 42 14.16 -5.33 4.78
CA ASN A 42 15.46 -4.91 4.24
C ASN A 42 15.37 -3.57 3.49
N GLU A 43 14.26 -3.35 2.77
CA GLU A 43 14.02 -2.09 2.06
C GLU A 43 13.71 -0.96 3.05
N LEU A 44 12.99 -1.25 4.14
CA LEU A 44 12.71 -0.30 5.22
C LEU A 44 13.98 0.19 5.91
N GLU A 45 14.95 -0.69 6.18
CA GLU A 45 16.24 -0.34 6.81
C GLU A 45 17.05 0.70 6.02
N LYS A 46 16.80 0.83 4.71
CA LYS A 46 17.45 1.83 3.86
C LYS A 46 16.78 3.20 3.97
N GLU A 47 15.54 3.26 4.44
CA GLU A 47 14.76 4.50 4.59
C GLU A 47 14.79 5.02 6.04
N ILE A 48 14.57 4.14 7.02
CA ILE A 48 14.53 4.47 8.45
C ILE A 48 15.08 3.31 9.28
N ASN A 49 15.37 3.56 10.56
CA ASN A 49 15.54 2.47 11.52
C ASN A 49 14.17 1.78 11.72
N PRO A 50 14.01 0.45 11.52
CA PRO A 50 12.73 -0.23 11.69
C PRO A 50 12.09 -0.05 13.07
N LEU A 51 12.90 0.21 14.11
CA LEU A 51 12.41 0.49 15.47
C LEU A 51 11.70 1.85 15.62
N ASP A 52 11.89 2.74 14.64
CA ASP A 52 11.24 4.04 14.59
C ASP A 52 9.83 3.96 13.96
N LEU A 53 9.36 2.79 13.51
CA LEU A 53 7.97 2.62 13.07
C LEU A 53 6.97 2.88 14.19
N ASP A 54 6.02 3.77 13.94
CA ASP A 54 4.95 4.08 14.87
C ASP A 54 3.79 3.11 14.83
N ALA A 55 3.49 2.61 13.63
CA ALA A 55 2.47 1.60 13.43
C ALA A 55 2.70 0.84 12.13
N VAL A 56 2.07 -0.33 12.05
CA VAL A 56 1.86 -1.06 10.81
C VAL A 56 0.36 -1.14 10.54
N MET A 57 -0.07 -1.03 9.30
CA MET A 57 -1.45 -1.25 8.88
C MET A 57 -1.50 -2.27 7.74
N ILE A 58 -2.33 -3.30 7.89
CA ILE A 58 -2.43 -4.43 6.97
C ILE A 58 -3.77 -4.38 6.22
N SER A 59 -3.71 -4.38 4.89
CA SER A 59 -4.89 -4.38 4.02
C SER A 59 -5.64 -5.70 4.09
N HIS A 60 -4.90 -6.80 3.95
CA HIS A 60 -5.36 -8.18 4.05
C HIS A 60 -4.19 -9.14 4.29
N TYR A 61 -4.49 -10.42 4.47
CA TYR A 61 -3.55 -11.41 4.98
C TYR A 61 -2.96 -12.36 3.91
N HIS A 62 -2.93 -11.96 2.65
CA HIS A 62 -2.19 -12.76 1.67
C HIS A 62 -0.68 -12.73 1.95
N PRO A 63 0.05 -13.82 1.66
CA PRO A 63 1.47 -13.93 1.99
C PRO A 63 2.32 -12.78 1.46
N ASP A 64 2.05 -12.29 0.25
CA ASP A 64 2.78 -11.18 -0.37
C ASP A 64 2.53 -9.81 0.27
N HIS A 65 1.58 -9.71 1.21
CA HIS A 65 1.31 -8.50 2.01
C HIS A 65 1.80 -8.63 3.45
N VAL A 66 2.16 -9.83 3.93
CA VAL A 66 2.54 -10.07 5.33
C VAL A 66 3.80 -10.91 5.53
N ALA A 67 4.48 -11.33 4.46
CA ALA A 67 5.62 -12.24 4.50
C ALA A 67 6.72 -11.79 5.49
N ASP A 68 7.04 -10.50 5.52
CA ASP A 68 8.10 -9.99 6.39
C ASP A 68 7.59 -9.59 7.79
N LEU A 69 6.27 -9.63 8.04
CA LEU A 69 5.72 -9.22 9.34
C LEU A 69 6.24 -10.09 10.50
N GLY A 70 6.52 -11.38 10.24
CA GLY A 70 7.14 -12.27 11.22
C GLY A 70 8.56 -11.86 11.58
N VAL A 71 9.40 -11.61 10.56
CA VAL A 71 10.80 -11.23 10.76
C VAL A 71 10.95 -9.79 11.27
N LEU A 72 10.06 -8.87 10.91
CA LEU A 72 9.97 -7.54 11.50
C LEU A 72 9.72 -7.63 13.02
N ARG A 73 8.81 -8.50 13.46
CA ARG A 73 8.60 -8.73 14.89
C ARG A 73 9.78 -9.41 15.57
N HIS A 74 10.45 -10.35 14.92
CA HIS A 74 11.70 -10.92 15.45
C HIS A 74 12.81 -9.87 15.57
N TYR A 75 12.88 -8.91 14.64
CA TYR A 75 13.79 -7.77 14.72
C TYR A 75 13.58 -6.99 16.01
N TYR A 76 12.32 -6.67 16.34
CA TYR A 76 11.95 -6.02 17.61
C TYR A 76 12.22 -6.90 18.83
N GLN A 77 11.89 -8.18 18.76
CA GLN A 77 12.00 -9.11 19.89
C GLN A 77 13.45 -9.38 20.28
N LEU A 78 14.33 -9.51 19.28
CA LEU A 78 15.72 -9.93 19.43
C LEU A 78 16.70 -8.76 19.36
N TYR A 79 16.21 -7.52 19.26
CA TYR A 79 17.07 -6.34 19.23
C TYR A 79 17.98 -6.32 20.48
N PRO A 80 19.29 -6.06 20.33
CA PRO A 80 20.23 -6.17 21.44
C PRO A 80 19.86 -5.21 22.59
N LYS A 81 19.54 -5.76 23.76
CA LYS A 81 19.04 -5.00 24.91
C LYS A 81 19.96 -3.87 25.38
N HIS A 82 21.27 -3.98 25.14
CA HIS A 82 22.25 -2.95 25.48
C HIS A 82 22.18 -1.73 24.55
N LEU A 83 21.58 -1.86 23.36
CA LEU A 83 21.32 -0.77 22.43
C LEU A 83 19.96 -0.09 22.67
N GLY A 84 19.08 -0.74 23.42
CA GLY A 84 17.77 -0.20 23.78
C GLY A 84 16.71 -1.29 23.85
N LYS A 85 15.54 -0.92 24.38
CA LYS A 85 14.35 -1.77 24.34
C LYS A 85 13.36 -1.16 23.33
N PRO A 86 13.02 -1.87 22.24
CA PRO A 86 11.99 -1.42 21.33
C PRO A 86 10.66 -1.17 22.04
N ARG A 87 9.92 -0.19 21.54
CA ARG A 87 8.54 0.05 21.92
C ARG A 87 7.63 -1.07 21.43
N LEU A 88 6.47 -1.21 22.07
CA LEU A 88 5.43 -2.12 21.58
C LEU A 88 4.91 -1.62 20.24
N LEU A 89 5.00 -2.43 19.19
CA LEU A 89 4.57 -2.07 17.83
C LEU A 89 3.05 -2.33 17.67
N PRO A 90 2.20 -1.30 17.50
CA PRO A 90 0.81 -1.52 17.16
C PRO A 90 0.69 -1.94 15.68
N ILE A 91 -0.07 -3.00 15.43
CA ILE A 91 -0.32 -3.53 14.09
C ILE A 91 -1.84 -3.55 13.87
N TYR A 92 -2.30 -2.70 12.97
CA TYR A 92 -3.71 -2.55 12.62
C TYR A 92 -4.08 -3.50 11.48
N GLY A 93 -5.21 -4.16 11.60
CA GLY A 93 -5.75 -5.07 10.57
C GLY A 93 -7.23 -5.35 10.81
N HIS A 94 -7.92 -6.00 9.88
CA HIS A 94 -9.32 -6.38 10.09
C HIS A 94 -9.45 -7.59 11.01
N ASP A 95 -10.50 -7.64 11.82
CA ASP A 95 -10.79 -8.77 12.71
C ASP A 95 -11.63 -9.89 12.08
N LYS A 96 -11.96 -9.77 10.78
CA LYS A 96 -12.84 -10.74 10.07
C LYS A 96 -12.21 -12.11 9.82
N ASP A 97 -10.88 -12.19 9.87
CA ASP A 97 -10.17 -13.46 9.96
C ASP A 97 -9.52 -13.53 11.34
N GLU A 98 -10.18 -14.22 12.26
CA GLU A 98 -9.74 -14.29 13.66
C GLU A 98 -8.35 -14.93 13.79
N ALA A 99 -8.03 -15.91 12.93
CA ALA A 99 -6.78 -16.65 13.01
C ALA A 99 -5.60 -15.78 12.54
N GLU A 100 -5.75 -15.08 11.41
CA GLU A 100 -4.72 -14.16 10.93
C GLU A 100 -4.60 -12.91 11.82
N PHE A 101 -5.74 -12.36 12.27
CA PHE A 101 -5.74 -11.21 13.19
C PHE A 101 -5.02 -11.53 14.51
N ALA A 102 -5.25 -12.72 15.08
CA ALA A 102 -4.57 -13.16 16.30
C ALA A 102 -3.04 -13.18 16.14
N LYS A 103 -2.53 -13.54 14.95
CA LYS A 103 -1.08 -13.56 14.67
C LYS A 103 -0.45 -12.17 14.72
N LEU A 104 -1.20 -11.08 14.64
CA LEU A 104 -0.64 -9.72 14.73
C LEU A 104 -0.09 -9.40 16.13
N THR A 105 -0.57 -10.09 17.17
CA THR A 105 -0.08 -9.92 18.54
C THR A 105 1.07 -10.88 18.83
N LEU A 106 2.20 -10.33 19.28
CA LEU A 106 3.30 -11.09 19.90
C LEU A 106 3.57 -10.48 21.28
N PRO A 107 3.33 -11.19 22.40
CA PRO A 107 3.43 -10.61 23.75
C PRO A 107 4.75 -9.88 24.01
N GLY A 108 4.64 -8.61 24.40
CA GLY A 108 5.79 -7.74 24.69
C GLY A 108 6.53 -7.18 23.47
N VAL A 109 6.08 -7.50 22.25
CA VAL A 109 6.71 -7.08 20.99
C VAL A 109 5.74 -6.28 20.13
N SER A 110 4.57 -6.85 19.82
CA SER A 110 3.54 -6.21 19.01
C SER A 110 2.13 -6.44 19.55
N LYS A 111 1.21 -5.55 19.20
CA LYS A 111 -0.21 -5.66 19.55
C LYS A 111 -1.08 -5.52 18.31
N GLY A 112 -1.87 -6.55 18.02
CA GLY A 112 -2.93 -6.48 17.03
C GLY A 112 -4.05 -5.56 17.50
N ILE A 113 -4.48 -4.66 16.62
CA ILE A 113 -5.58 -3.71 16.84
C ILE A 113 -6.54 -3.81 15.65
N ALA A 114 -7.82 -4.06 15.92
CA ALA A 114 -8.83 -4.07 14.87
C ALA A 114 -9.12 -2.63 14.47
N TYR A 115 -8.91 -2.26 13.20
CA TYR A 115 -9.31 -0.93 12.73
C TYR A 115 -10.83 -0.81 12.64
N ARG A 116 -11.36 0.41 12.81
CA ARG A 116 -12.79 0.68 12.66
C ARG A 116 -13.13 0.92 11.19
N VAL A 117 -13.73 -0.09 10.57
CA VAL A 117 -14.22 0.00 9.18
C VAL A 117 -15.47 0.88 9.07
N ASP A 118 -16.26 0.98 10.14
CA ASP A 118 -17.43 1.85 10.21
C ASP A 118 -17.03 3.20 10.81
N GLY A 119 -16.69 4.15 9.94
CA GLY A 119 -16.31 5.51 10.30
C GLY A 119 -14.83 5.82 10.11
N VAL A 120 -14.28 6.66 10.98
CA VAL A 120 -12.89 7.15 10.90
C VAL A 120 -12.03 6.48 11.97
N GLU A 121 -10.94 5.82 11.57
CA GLU A 121 -9.89 5.36 12.48
C GLU A 121 -8.83 6.46 12.65
N ALA A 122 -8.60 6.89 13.89
CA ALA A 122 -7.58 7.90 14.19
C ALA A 122 -6.27 7.19 14.56
N LEU A 123 -5.27 7.28 13.69
CA LEU A 123 -3.96 6.65 13.86
C LEU A 123 -2.87 7.70 13.70
N GLY A 124 -2.11 7.99 14.76
CA GLY A 124 -1.05 8.98 14.69
C GLY A 124 -1.63 10.34 14.25
N PRO A 125 -1.07 11.03 13.23
CA PRO A 125 -1.61 12.27 12.65
C PRO A 125 -2.72 12.04 11.61
N PHE A 126 -3.10 10.79 11.33
CA PHE A 126 -3.98 10.43 10.23
C PHE A 126 -5.41 10.09 10.68
N ASP A 127 -6.38 10.53 9.88
CA ASP A 127 -7.75 10.05 9.87
C ASP A 127 -7.92 9.09 8.70
N ILE A 128 -8.25 7.83 8.99
CA ILE A 128 -8.27 6.75 8.00
C ILE A 128 -9.70 6.21 7.87
N THR A 129 -10.19 6.15 6.65
CA THR A 129 -11.47 5.50 6.31
C THR A 129 -11.22 4.32 5.40
N PHE A 130 -12.17 3.38 5.37
CA PHE A 130 -12.02 2.10 4.71
C PHE A 130 -13.19 1.83 3.78
N ILE A 131 -12.93 1.14 2.66
CA ILE A 131 -13.97 0.52 1.84
C ILE A 131 -13.54 -0.92 1.53
N LYS A 132 -14.46 -1.87 1.67
CA LYS A 132 -14.19 -3.28 1.39
C LYS A 132 -13.98 -3.45 -0.11
N THR A 133 -12.93 -4.18 -0.50
CA THR A 133 -12.56 -4.38 -1.90
C THR A 133 -13.18 -5.63 -2.51
N VAL A 134 -13.05 -5.76 -3.84
CA VAL A 134 -13.42 -6.98 -4.58
C VAL A 134 -12.21 -7.91 -4.61
N HIS A 135 -12.08 -8.79 -3.63
CA HIS A 135 -10.95 -9.72 -3.48
C HIS A 135 -11.40 -11.06 -2.86
N PRO A 136 -10.72 -12.21 -3.09
CA PRO A 136 -11.13 -13.52 -2.57
C PRO A 136 -11.11 -13.63 -1.04
N VAL A 137 -10.27 -12.85 -0.38
CA VAL A 137 -10.24 -12.69 1.08
C VAL A 137 -10.71 -11.29 1.46
N VAL A 138 -11.08 -11.09 2.73
CA VAL A 138 -11.43 -9.76 3.22
C VAL A 138 -10.22 -8.83 3.03
N CYS A 139 -10.43 -7.73 2.33
CA CYS A 139 -9.44 -6.71 2.07
C CYS A 139 -10.13 -5.35 2.08
N TYR A 140 -9.40 -4.33 2.51
CA TYR A 140 -9.89 -2.97 2.59
C TYR A 140 -8.90 -2.01 1.94
N ALA A 141 -9.44 -1.12 1.11
CA ALA A 141 -8.73 0.07 0.65
C ALA A 141 -8.67 1.09 1.78
N PHE A 142 -7.59 1.88 1.83
CA PHE A 142 -7.36 2.92 2.81
C PHE A 142 -7.45 4.29 2.17
N ARG A 143 -8.22 5.18 2.77
CA ARG A 143 -8.17 6.61 2.48
C ARG A 143 -7.65 7.33 3.71
N ILE A 144 -6.42 7.82 3.60
CA ILE A 144 -5.62 8.42 4.67
C ILE A 144 -5.62 9.94 4.48
N VAL A 145 -6.20 10.66 5.44
CA VAL A 145 -6.16 12.12 5.51
C VAL A 145 -5.19 12.54 6.61
N GLU A 146 -4.18 13.34 6.28
CA GLU A 146 -3.35 13.97 7.31
C GLU A 146 -4.05 15.21 7.87
N ARG A 147 -4.40 15.18 9.16
CA ARG A 147 -5.23 16.23 9.78
C ARG A 147 -4.65 17.64 9.70
N ALA A 148 -3.32 17.76 9.79
CA ALA A 148 -2.65 19.06 9.80
C ALA A 148 -2.59 19.72 8.42
N THR A 149 -2.47 18.91 7.36
CA THR A 149 -2.23 19.40 5.99
C THR A 149 -3.45 19.27 5.08
N GLY A 150 -4.41 18.41 5.45
CA GLY A 150 -5.54 18.03 4.62
C GLY A 150 -5.17 17.13 3.44
N GLN A 151 -3.91 16.68 3.35
CA GLN A 151 -3.43 15.82 2.26
C GLN A 151 -4.07 14.45 2.31
N VAL A 152 -4.36 13.89 1.13
CA VAL A 152 -5.09 12.66 0.95
C VAL A 152 -4.27 11.66 0.14
N LEU A 153 -3.95 10.53 0.76
CA LEU A 153 -3.43 9.33 0.10
C LEU A 153 -4.53 8.27 0.09
N VAL A 154 -4.76 7.65 -1.08
CA VAL A 154 -5.64 6.49 -1.20
C VAL A 154 -4.81 5.30 -1.67
N PHE A 155 -4.83 4.22 -0.90
CA PHE A 155 -4.24 2.93 -1.26
C PHE A 155 -5.38 1.93 -1.47
N THR A 156 -5.44 1.28 -2.63
CA THR A 156 -6.56 0.38 -2.94
C THR A 156 -6.52 -0.92 -2.16
N GLY A 157 -5.35 -1.36 -1.68
CA GLY A 157 -5.12 -2.79 -1.47
C GLY A 157 -5.31 -3.56 -2.78
N ASP A 158 -5.47 -4.87 -2.69
CA ASP A 158 -5.83 -5.70 -3.84
C ASP A 158 -7.32 -5.59 -4.12
N THR A 159 -7.68 -5.37 -5.39
CA THR A 159 -9.08 -5.26 -5.76
C THR A 159 -9.34 -5.46 -7.25
N GLY A 160 -10.44 -6.17 -7.56
CA GLY A 160 -11.13 -6.05 -8.84
C GLY A 160 -11.84 -4.70 -8.96
N TYR A 161 -12.34 -4.39 -10.14
CA TYR A 161 -13.06 -3.13 -10.39
C TYR A 161 -14.43 -3.09 -9.70
N PHE A 162 -14.73 -1.95 -9.08
CA PHE A 162 -16.08 -1.57 -8.64
C PHE A 162 -16.22 -0.04 -8.66
N GLU A 163 -17.42 0.46 -8.93
CA GLU A 163 -17.62 1.87 -9.26
C GLU A 163 -17.36 2.83 -8.10
N GLU A 164 -17.74 2.41 -6.89
CA GLU A 164 -17.65 3.20 -5.66
C GLU A 164 -16.18 3.50 -5.27
N LEU A 165 -15.23 2.76 -5.82
CA LEU A 165 -13.80 3.01 -5.59
C LEU A 165 -13.39 4.41 -6.08
N ALA A 166 -13.98 4.90 -7.18
CA ALA A 166 -13.70 6.25 -7.68
C ALA A 166 -14.23 7.33 -6.72
N ASP A 167 -15.40 7.11 -6.13
CA ASP A 167 -15.99 8.06 -5.18
C ASP A 167 -15.19 8.07 -3.86
N PHE A 168 -14.70 6.90 -3.43
CA PHE A 168 -13.78 6.77 -2.30
C PHE A 168 -12.43 7.45 -2.56
N ALA A 169 -11.92 7.36 -3.80
CA ALA A 169 -10.66 7.97 -4.21
C ALA A 169 -10.77 9.46 -4.56
N ALA A 170 -11.96 10.06 -4.47
CA ALA A 170 -12.23 11.40 -4.97
C ALA A 170 -11.24 12.44 -4.42
N GLU A 171 -10.68 13.21 -5.36
CA GLU A 171 -9.77 14.35 -5.14
C GLU A 171 -8.49 14.00 -4.35
N ALA A 172 -8.10 12.72 -4.29
CA ALA A 172 -6.87 12.31 -3.64
C ALA A 172 -5.64 12.97 -4.28
N ASP A 173 -4.65 13.36 -3.45
CA ASP A 173 -3.37 13.86 -3.94
C ASP A 173 -2.58 12.74 -4.63
N VAL A 174 -2.62 11.55 -4.02
CA VAL A 174 -2.05 10.32 -4.61
C VAL A 174 -3.07 9.20 -4.51
N PHE A 175 -3.34 8.57 -5.65
CA PHE A 175 -4.07 7.32 -5.75
C PHE A 175 -3.09 6.19 -6.10
N LEU A 176 -2.76 5.39 -5.09
CA LEU A 176 -1.88 4.23 -5.18
C LEU A 176 -2.74 2.99 -5.47
N ALA A 177 -2.78 2.58 -6.73
CA ALA A 177 -3.73 1.57 -7.23
C ALA A 177 -3.03 0.27 -7.60
N ASP A 178 -3.63 -0.85 -7.15
CA ASP A 178 -3.38 -2.20 -7.70
C ASP A 178 -3.52 -2.16 -9.22
N VAL A 179 -2.50 -2.64 -9.93
CA VAL A 179 -2.52 -2.93 -11.36
C VAL A 179 -1.76 -4.22 -11.64
N TYR A 180 -2.35 -5.34 -11.29
CA TYR A 180 -1.82 -6.65 -11.65
C TYR A 180 -2.07 -7.05 -13.11
N LEU A 181 -3.07 -6.45 -13.78
CA LEU A 181 -3.52 -6.86 -15.11
C LEU A 181 -3.33 -5.79 -16.19
N TYR A 182 -3.22 -6.24 -17.43
CA TYR A 182 -3.15 -5.38 -18.62
C TYR A 182 -4.54 -5.13 -19.19
N GLU A 183 -4.69 -4.02 -19.91
CA GLU A 183 -5.87 -3.75 -20.74
C GLU A 183 -6.31 -4.98 -21.57
N GLY A 184 -7.61 -5.23 -21.63
CA GLY A 184 -8.21 -6.43 -22.25
C GLY A 184 -8.56 -7.55 -21.26
N ASN A 185 -8.23 -7.38 -19.97
CA ASN A 185 -8.56 -8.33 -18.89
C ASN A 185 -9.44 -7.68 -17.80
N GLU A 186 -10.29 -6.73 -18.18
CA GLU A 186 -11.16 -5.96 -17.28
C GLU A 186 -12.15 -6.86 -16.53
N HIS A 187 -12.69 -6.35 -15.42
CA HIS A 187 -13.66 -7.03 -14.56
C HIS A 187 -13.13 -8.34 -13.95
N HIS A 188 -11.83 -8.41 -13.70
CA HIS A 188 -11.24 -9.53 -12.98
C HIS A 188 -11.75 -9.57 -11.52
N MET A 189 -11.85 -10.78 -10.97
CA MET A 189 -12.45 -11.04 -9.65
C MET A 189 -11.61 -10.57 -8.44
N ALA A 190 -10.41 -10.01 -8.68
CA ALA A 190 -9.44 -9.74 -7.63
C ALA A 190 -8.48 -8.57 -7.91
N HIS A 191 -8.32 -8.14 -9.17
CA HIS A 191 -7.27 -7.16 -9.54
C HIS A 191 -7.76 -6.21 -10.64
N LEU A 192 -7.23 -5.00 -10.65
CA LEU A 192 -7.52 -4.03 -11.70
C LEU A 192 -6.61 -4.26 -12.91
N THR A 193 -7.13 -3.86 -14.07
CA THR A 193 -6.31 -3.58 -15.24
C THR A 193 -5.71 -2.17 -15.21
N SER A 194 -4.64 -1.97 -15.98
CA SER A 194 -4.07 -0.64 -16.24
C SER A 194 -5.11 0.36 -16.75
N LYS A 195 -6.02 -0.09 -17.61
CA LYS A 195 -7.14 0.71 -18.12
C LYS A 195 -8.10 1.12 -17.01
N GLU A 196 -8.57 0.18 -16.20
CA GLU A 196 -9.50 0.46 -15.09
C GLU A 196 -8.88 1.43 -14.07
N ALA A 197 -7.60 1.27 -13.74
CA ALA A 197 -6.90 2.20 -12.86
C ALA A 197 -6.86 3.63 -13.44
N GLY A 198 -6.58 3.79 -14.73
CA GLY A 198 -6.64 5.09 -15.41
C GLY A 198 -8.04 5.69 -15.43
N GLN A 199 -9.08 4.88 -15.68
CA GLN A 199 -10.48 5.31 -15.67
C GLN A 199 -10.94 5.76 -14.27
N LEU A 200 -10.59 4.99 -13.23
CA LEU A 200 -10.88 5.32 -11.84
C LEU A 200 -10.19 6.63 -11.44
N ALA A 201 -8.91 6.79 -11.76
CA ALA A 201 -8.17 8.03 -11.49
C ALA A 201 -8.82 9.26 -12.15
N SER A 202 -9.21 9.14 -13.42
CA SER A 202 -9.89 10.21 -14.17
C SER A 202 -11.25 10.56 -13.56
N ARG A 203 -12.08 9.55 -13.24
CA ARG A 203 -13.39 9.74 -12.60
C ARG A 203 -13.26 10.37 -11.21
N ALA A 204 -12.28 9.93 -10.43
CA ALA A 204 -12.01 10.42 -9.09
C ALA A 204 -11.33 11.82 -9.08
N LYS A 205 -10.86 12.32 -10.22
CA LYS A 205 -10.14 13.60 -10.34
C LYS A 205 -8.94 13.70 -9.39
N VAL A 206 -8.19 12.61 -9.27
CA VAL A 206 -6.99 12.55 -8.43
C VAL A 206 -5.90 13.43 -9.03
N LYS A 207 -4.98 13.94 -8.21
CA LYS A 207 -3.85 14.74 -8.71
C LYS A 207 -2.79 13.86 -9.36
N ARG A 208 -2.64 12.61 -8.91
CA ARG A 208 -1.66 11.65 -9.42
C ARG A 208 -2.12 10.22 -9.23
N LEU A 209 -1.91 9.40 -10.26
CA LEU A 209 -2.08 7.94 -10.20
C LEU A 209 -0.69 7.29 -10.07
N VAL A 210 -0.52 6.39 -9.11
CA VAL A 210 0.69 5.59 -8.92
C VAL A 210 0.29 4.12 -9.04
N LEU A 211 0.82 3.43 -10.04
CA LEU A 211 0.54 2.01 -10.26
C LEU A 211 1.41 1.16 -9.33
N THR A 212 0.80 0.19 -8.68
CA THR A 212 1.47 -0.74 -7.77
C THR A 212 0.86 -2.12 -7.82
N HIS A 213 1.34 -3.07 -7.00
CA HIS A 213 0.96 -4.49 -7.09
C HIS A 213 1.08 -5.02 -8.52
N MET A 214 2.18 -4.68 -9.18
CA MET A 214 2.36 -4.93 -10.61
C MET A 214 2.72 -6.40 -10.86
N PRO A 215 2.39 -6.97 -12.02
CA PRO A 215 2.75 -8.34 -12.35
C PRO A 215 4.26 -8.43 -12.56
N PRO A 216 4.96 -9.39 -11.93
CA PRO A 216 6.41 -9.56 -12.12
C PRO A 216 6.84 -9.88 -13.55
N LEU A 217 5.93 -10.45 -14.36
CA LEU A 217 6.19 -10.87 -15.75
C LEU A 217 5.07 -10.37 -16.68
N PRO A 218 5.39 -10.08 -17.95
CA PRO A 218 4.37 -9.76 -18.95
C PRO A 218 3.58 -10.98 -19.43
N PRO A 219 2.38 -10.76 -20.03
CA PRO A 219 1.75 -11.74 -20.90
C PRO A 219 2.54 -11.92 -22.21
N GLU A 220 2.18 -12.94 -22.98
CA GLU A 220 2.77 -13.20 -24.29
C GLU A 220 2.63 -11.98 -25.23
N GLY A 221 3.68 -11.69 -26.00
CA GLY A 221 3.69 -10.59 -26.97
C GLY A 221 4.14 -9.23 -26.42
N ILE A 222 4.38 -9.10 -25.12
CA ILE A 222 4.96 -7.88 -24.51
C ILE A 222 6.42 -8.12 -24.15
N ASP A 223 7.30 -7.19 -24.54
CA ASP A 223 8.72 -7.23 -24.19
C ASP A 223 8.91 -7.15 -22.65
N PRO A 224 9.53 -8.15 -22.01
CA PRO A 224 9.81 -8.15 -20.57
C PRO A 224 10.62 -6.97 -20.08
N LYS A 225 11.36 -6.26 -20.93
CA LYS A 225 12.11 -5.06 -20.52
C LYS A 225 11.25 -3.80 -20.46
N ARG A 226 10.06 -3.83 -21.06
CA ARG A 226 9.20 -2.64 -21.25
C ARG A 226 7.81 -2.83 -20.67
N HIS A 227 7.49 -3.99 -20.11
CA HIS A 227 6.12 -4.33 -19.73
C HIS A 227 5.50 -3.37 -18.68
N LEU A 228 6.28 -2.91 -17.71
CA LEU A 228 5.80 -1.88 -16.76
C LEU A 228 5.52 -0.54 -17.43
N GLU A 229 6.34 -0.16 -18.42
CA GLU A 229 6.09 1.05 -19.20
C GLU A 229 4.83 0.88 -20.08
N VAL A 230 4.55 -0.33 -20.57
CA VAL A 230 3.28 -0.62 -21.26
C VAL A 230 2.09 -0.46 -20.30
N LEU A 231 2.15 -1.00 -19.08
CA LEU A 231 1.11 -0.78 -18.06
C LEU A 231 0.90 0.72 -17.79
N ARG A 232 2.00 1.46 -17.59
CA ARG A 232 1.97 2.91 -17.35
C ARG A 232 1.33 3.65 -18.51
N GLN A 233 1.68 3.32 -19.75
CA GLN A 233 1.15 3.97 -20.95
C GLN A 233 -0.33 3.66 -21.18
N GLN A 234 -0.75 2.42 -20.96
CA GLN A 234 -2.16 2.04 -21.01
C GLN A 234 -2.96 2.86 -20.00
N ALA A 235 -2.54 2.86 -18.73
CA ALA A 235 -3.19 3.66 -17.68
C ALA A 235 -3.20 5.16 -18.01
N GLN A 236 -2.08 5.70 -18.51
CA GLN A 236 -1.97 7.11 -18.93
C GLN A 236 -2.98 7.49 -20.01
N GLY A 237 -3.25 6.59 -20.97
CA GLY A 237 -4.23 6.81 -22.03
C GLY A 237 -5.65 7.05 -21.50
N TYR A 238 -5.99 6.44 -20.36
CA TYR A 238 -7.31 6.57 -19.72
C TYR A 238 -7.34 7.61 -18.58
N ALA A 239 -6.20 7.91 -17.96
CA ALA A 239 -6.07 8.93 -16.91
C ALA A 239 -6.10 10.38 -17.46
N GLY A 240 -5.98 10.56 -18.78
CA GLY A 240 -5.99 11.88 -19.40
C GLY A 240 -4.73 12.68 -19.05
N GLN A 241 -4.92 13.87 -18.47
CA GLN A 241 -3.81 14.76 -18.07
C GLN A 241 -3.24 14.42 -16.68
N ILE A 242 -3.86 13.50 -15.94
CA ILE A 242 -3.36 13.07 -14.63
C ILE A 242 -2.04 12.32 -14.84
N PRO A 243 -0.93 12.73 -14.19
CA PRO A 243 0.33 12.02 -14.28
C PRO A 243 0.20 10.60 -13.74
N VAL A 244 0.71 9.63 -14.51
CA VAL A 244 0.78 8.22 -14.12
C VAL A 244 2.22 7.80 -13.87
N ASP A 245 2.49 7.39 -12.63
CA ASP A 245 3.77 6.93 -12.13
C ASP A 245 3.77 5.42 -11.84
N LEU A 246 4.95 4.80 -11.83
CA LEU A 246 5.17 3.44 -11.36
C LEU A 246 5.75 3.48 -9.94
N ALA A 247 5.21 2.67 -9.03
CA ALA A 247 5.73 2.43 -7.70
C ALA A 247 7.01 1.58 -7.75
N LEU A 248 8.13 2.14 -8.19
CA LEU A 248 9.41 1.44 -8.14
C LEU A 248 10.06 1.56 -6.75
N PRO A 249 10.82 0.56 -6.27
CA PRO A 249 11.48 0.63 -4.97
C PRO A 249 12.25 1.94 -4.75
N HIS A 250 12.12 2.51 -3.54
CA HIS A 250 12.66 3.81 -3.10
C HIS A 250 12.17 5.04 -3.85
N ARG A 251 11.28 4.89 -4.84
CA ARG A 251 10.57 6.04 -5.39
C ARG A 251 9.62 6.59 -4.34
N SER A 252 9.60 7.91 -4.21
CA SER A 252 8.76 8.59 -3.23
C SER A 252 8.05 9.82 -3.80
N TRP A 253 6.94 10.17 -3.15
CA TRP A 253 6.10 11.32 -3.47
C TRP A 253 5.87 12.11 -2.20
N ASP A 254 6.30 13.37 -2.18
CA ASP A 254 5.91 14.34 -1.17
C ASP A 254 4.61 14.99 -1.62
N LEU A 255 3.50 14.66 -0.96
CA LEU A 255 2.15 15.10 -1.35
C LEU A 255 2.00 16.63 -1.28
N GLY A 256 2.81 17.34 -0.48
CA GLY A 256 2.78 18.81 -0.43
C GLY A 256 3.35 19.46 -1.68
N SER A 257 4.28 18.79 -2.34
CA SER A 257 4.95 19.28 -3.55
C SER A 257 4.18 18.99 -4.84
N LEU A 258 3.14 18.14 -4.79
CA LEU A 258 2.34 17.74 -5.96
C LEU A 258 1.41 18.84 -6.46
N SER A 259 1.39 19.99 -5.78
CA SER A 259 0.52 21.14 -6.03
C SER A 259 1.04 22.10 -7.11
N GLN A 260 1.75 21.61 -8.13
CA GLN A 260 2.21 22.40 -9.29
C GLN A 260 1.71 21.82 -10.60
#